data_AF-A0A3A6NMF8-F1
#
_entry.id   AF-A0A3A6NMF8-F1
#
_cell.length_a   1.000
_cell.length_b   1.000
_cell.length_c   1.000
_cell.angle_alpha   90.00
_cell.angle_beta   90.00
_cell.angle_gamma   90.00
#
_symmetry.space_group_name_H-M   'P 1'
#
loop_
_entity.id
_entity.type
_entity.pdbx_description
1 polymer ?
#
loop_
_entity_poly.entity_id
_entity_poly.type
_entity_poly.pdbx_seq_one_letter_code
_entity_poly.pdbx_strand_id
1 'polypeptide(L)'
;MLCEHCKKKIITERHLWNLFKIEIHSICDRCYQRYPLFPTSMMIPLDHGMAHVHLMISKGEKIEPISYQSFLKVYYQDYLRHHLKSTFIYEDYLDETLWQTLESLGFGDLYVVTLYENSHEKGEERWNLKC
;
A
#
# COMPACT_ATOMS: atom_id res chain seq x y z
N MET A 1 -19.23 12.94 -5.31
CA MET A 1 -18.25 12.63 -4.25
C MET A 1 -17.21 13.75 -4.23
N LEU A 2 -16.58 14.00 -3.08
CA LEU A 2 -15.43 14.91 -2.98
C LEU A 2 -14.15 14.07 -3.00
N CYS A 3 -13.08 14.60 -3.58
CA CYS A 3 -11.75 14.00 -3.54
C CYS A 3 -11.20 14.12 -2.12
N GLU A 4 -10.77 13.03 -1.52
CA GLU A 4 -10.24 13.02 -0.16
C GLU A 4 -8.93 13.78 -0.02
N HIS A 5 -8.17 13.92 -1.12
CA HIS A 5 -6.92 14.68 -1.14
C HIS A 5 -7.12 16.20 -1.29
N CYS A 6 -7.86 16.65 -2.32
CA CYS A 6 -8.01 18.10 -2.61
C CYS A 6 -9.37 18.70 -2.25
N LYS A 7 -10.29 17.88 -1.71
CA LYS A 7 -11.66 18.23 -1.34
C LYS A 7 -12.51 18.85 -2.46
N LYS A 8 -12.06 18.75 -3.73
CA LYS A 8 -12.82 19.16 -4.92
C LYS A 8 -13.79 18.07 -5.34
N LYS A 9 -14.90 18.46 -5.99
CA LYS A 9 -15.88 17.53 -6.54
C LYS A 9 -15.25 16.63 -7.61
N ILE A 10 -15.39 15.32 -7.44
CA ILE A 10 -15.10 14.34 -8.48
C ILE A 10 -16.26 14.38 -9.47
N ILE A 11 -15.96 14.70 -10.73
CA ILE A 11 -16.92 14.70 -11.84
C ILE A 11 -16.74 13.37 -12.54
N THR A 12 -17.74 12.50 -12.47
CA THR A 12 -17.73 11.21 -13.16
C THR A 12 -18.54 11.33 -14.44
N GLU A 13 -17.93 11.02 -15.58
CA GLU A 13 -18.61 11.05 -16.88
C GLU A 13 -19.48 9.79 -17.03
N ARG A 14 -20.80 9.96 -16.96
CA ARG A 14 -21.74 8.87 -17.16
C ARG A 14 -22.14 8.74 -18.62
N HIS A 15 -22.06 7.52 -19.12
CA HIS A 15 -22.48 7.07 -20.43
C HIS A 15 -23.28 5.75 -20.28
N LEU A 16 -23.97 5.32 -21.33
CA LEU A 16 -24.85 4.13 -21.30
C LEU A 16 -24.19 2.87 -20.73
N TRP A 17 -22.87 2.73 -20.92
CA TRP A 17 -22.09 1.55 -20.49
C TRP A 17 -21.61 1.57 -19.03
N ASN A 18 -21.63 2.73 -18.36
CA ASN A 18 -21.20 2.85 -16.96
C ASN A 18 -22.30 3.45 -16.05
N LEU A 19 -23.52 3.61 -16.56
CA LEU A 19 -24.65 4.23 -15.85
C LEU A 19 -24.96 3.56 -14.50
N PHE A 20 -24.78 2.23 -14.43
CA PHE A 20 -24.99 1.41 -13.23
C PHE A 20 -23.70 1.00 -12.53
N LYS A 21 -22.53 1.45 -13.02
CA LYS A 21 -21.26 1.19 -12.35
C LYS A 21 -21.10 2.18 -11.21
N ILE A 22 -20.90 1.66 -10.00
CA ILE A 22 -20.58 2.49 -8.85
C ILE A 22 -19.08 2.79 -8.91
N GLU A 23 -18.73 4.03 -9.23
CA GLU A 23 -17.36 4.52 -9.10
C GLU A 23 -17.11 4.95 -7.65
N ILE A 24 -16.22 4.23 -6.97
CA ILE A 24 -15.85 4.42 -5.56
C ILE A 24 -14.40 4.91 -5.49
N HIS A 25 -14.04 5.87 -6.34
CA HIS A 25 -12.72 6.47 -6.29
C HIS A 25 -12.73 7.62 -5.28
N SER A 26 -11.95 7.46 -4.21
CA SER A 26 -11.78 8.49 -3.17
C SER A 26 -10.83 9.62 -3.62
N ILE A 27 -10.14 9.46 -4.75
CA ILE A 27 -9.21 10.42 -5.34
C ILE A 27 -9.68 10.86 -6.73
N CYS A 28 -9.52 12.14 -7.07
CA CYS A 28 -9.80 12.62 -8.43
C CYS A 28 -8.62 12.36 -9.37
N ASP A 29 -8.91 12.26 -10.67
CA ASP A 29 -7.89 11.98 -11.70
C ASP A 29 -6.71 12.95 -11.67
N ARG A 30 -6.98 14.24 -11.44
CA ARG A 30 -5.92 15.24 -11.31
C ARG A 30 -4.98 14.96 -10.14
N CYS A 31 -5.52 14.54 -9.00
CA CYS A 31 -4.70 14.19 -7.84
C CYS A 31 -3.97 12.87 -8.05
N TYR A 32 -4.61 11.89 -8.68
CA TYR A 32 -3.99 10.61 -9.02
C TYR A 32 -2.85 10.77 -10.03
N GLN A 33 -3.01 11.60 -11.07
CA GLN A 33 -1.95 11.90 -12.03
C GLN A 33 -0.75 12.61 -11.39
N ARG A 34 -0.99 13.42 -10.35
CA ARG A 34 0.08 14.12 -9.62
C ARG A 34 0.82 13.18 -8.67
N TYR A 35 0.10 12.26 -8.05
CA TYR A 35 0.59 11.34 -7.05
C TYR A 35 0.27 9.89 -7.48
N PRO A 36 0.84 9.42 -8.60
CA PRO A 36 0.55 8.09 -9.10
C PRO A 36 1.06 7.01 -8.13
N LEU A 37 0.34 5.91 -8.08
CA LEU A 37 0.79 4.71 -7.39
C LEU A 37 1.93 4.06 -8.19
N PHE A 38 3.04 3.79 -7.51
CA PHE A 38 4.16 3.05 -8.05
C PHE A 38 4.40 1.85 -7.14
N PRO A 39 3.59 0.79 -7.28
CA PRO A 39 3.65 -0.33 -6.36
C PRO A 39 5.00 -1.04 -6.51
N THR A 40 5.70 -1.22 -5.39
CA THR A 40 6.89 -2.05 -5.30
C THR A 40 6.64 -3.18 -4.31
N SER A 41 7.31 -4.31 -4.51
CA SER A 41 7.22 -5.46 -3.63
C SER A 41 8.61 -5.96 -3.29
N MET A 42 8.80 -6.33 -2.03
CA MET A 42 10.04 -6.92 -1.54
C MET A 42 9.74 -8.05 -0.57
N MET A 43 10.72 -8.94 -0.40
CA MET A 43 10.65 -10.01 0.59
C MET A 43 11.71 -9.77 1.66
N ILE A 44 11.29 -9.76 2.92
CA ILE A 44 12.17 -9.58 4.07
C ILE A 44 12.14 -10.87 4.91
N PRO A 45 13.28 -11.49 5.19
CA PRO A 45 13.34 -12.63 6.10
C PRO A 45 13.03 -12.20 7.55
N LEU A 46 12.28 -13.02 8.27
CA LEU A 46 11.97 -12.87 9.70
C LEU A 46 12.49 -14.09 10.46
N ASP A 47 12.66 -13.95 11.78
CA ASP A 47 13.05 -15.06 12.66
C ASP A 47 12.12 -16.29 12.58
N HIS A 48 10.83 -16.06 12.27
CA HIS A 48 9.80 -17.10 12.26
C HIS A 48 9.09 -17.27 10.90
N GLY A 49 9.59 -16.66 9.82
CA GLY A 49 8.95 -16.77 8.50
C GLY A 49 9.47 -15.77 7.48
N MET A 50 8.65 -15.47 6.48
CA MET A 50 8.95 -14.46 5.45
C MET A 50 7.88 -13.37 5.43
N ALA A 51 8.31 -12.11 5.29
CA ALA A 51 7.42 -10.99 5.06
C ALA A 51 7.41 -10.59 3.59
N HIS A 52 6.24 -10.70 2.95
CA HIS A 52 5.96 -10.12 1.64
C HIS A 52 5.49 -8.68 1.86
N VAL A 53 6.33 -7.71 1.56
CA VAL A 53 6.04 -6.28 1.79
C VAL A 53 5.71 -5.61 0.47
N HIS A 54 4.53 -5.01 0.38
CA HIS A 54 4.05 -4.23 -0.74
C HIS A 54 3.97 -2.75 -0.37
N LEU A 55 4.73 -1.91 -1.05
CA LEU A 55 4.72 -0.46 -0.89
C LEU A 55 3.89 0.14 -2.04
N MET A 56 2.87 0.95 -1.74
CA MET A 56 2.02 1.52 -2.80
C MET A 56 2.59 2.82 -3.40
N ILE A 57 3.26 3.64 -2.59
CA ILE A 57 3.77 4.96 -2.97
C ILE A 57 5.29 4.97 -2.73
N SER A 58 6.06 5.10 -3.80
CA SER A 58 7.54 5.09 -3.79
C SER A 58 8.17 6.47 -3.51
N LYS A 59 7.39 7.52 -3.20
CA LYS A 59 7.93 8.89 -3.00
C LYS A 59 7.46 9.52 -1.69
N GLY A 60 8.39 10.20 -1.01
CA GLY A 60 8.23 10.90 0.27
C GLY A 60 7.35 12.16 0.23
N GLU A 61 6.36 12.22 -0.65
CA GLU A 61 5.33 13.25 -0.59
C GLU A 61 4.25 12.79 0.39
N LYS A 62 3.99 13.59 1.44
CA LYS A 62 2.88 13.33 2.36
C LYS A 62 1.57 13.47 1.61
N ILE A 63 0.94 12.35 1.33
CA ILE A 63 -0.39 12.27 0.73
C ILE A 63 -1.37 11.79 1.82
N GLU A 64 -2.65 12.09 1.64
CA GLU A 64 -3.69 11.64 2.57
C GLU A 64 -3.97 10.13 2.35
N PRO A 65 -3.65 9.26 3.32
CA PRO A 65 -3.77 7.80 3.17
C PRO A 65 -5.14 7.31 2.73
N ILE A 66 -6.18 7.95 3.28
CA ILE A 66 -7.58 7.59 3.03
C ILE A 66 -7.95 7.70 1.53
N SER A 67 -7.23 8.53 0.78
CA SER A 67 -7.44 8.72 -0.67
C SER A 67 -7.08 7.48 -1.48
N TYR A 68 -6.25 6.58 -0.94
CA TYR A 68 -5.69 5.42 -1.64
C TYR A 68 -6.25 4.08 -1.19
N GLN A 69 -7.16 4.06 -0.20
CA GLN A 69 -7.79 2.83 0.27
C GLN A 69 -8.51 2.07 -0.86
N SER A 70 -9.04 2.77 -1.88
CA SER A 70 -9.67 2.14 -3.06
C SER A 70 -8.73 1.17 -3.80
N PHE A 71 -7.41 1.30 -3.65
CA PHE A 71 -6.42 0.46 -4.32
C PHE A 71 -6.05 -0.81 -3.52
N LEU A 72 -6.48 -0.91 -2.26
CA LEU A 72 -6.25 -2.10 -1.42
C LEU A 72 -6.87 -3.38 -1.96
N LYS A 73 -7.94 -3.24 -2.75
CA LYS A 73 -8.70 -4.37 -3.29
C LYS A 73 -7.80 -5.40 -4.00
N VAL A 74 -6.81 -4.94 -4.76
CA VAL A 74 -5.92 -5.84 -5.53
C VAL A 74 -5.08 -6.70 -4.59
N TYR A 75 -4.54 -6.10 -3.52
CA TYR A 75 -3.74 -6.79 -2.52
C TYR A 75 -4.55 -7.77 -1.68
N TYR A 76 -5.79 -7.40 -1.32
CA TYR A 76 -6.70 -8.35 -0.66
C TYR A 76 -7.03 -9.55 -1.55
N GLN A 77 -7.26 -9.33 -2.85
CA GLN A 77 -7.53 -10.41 -3.78
C GLN A 77 -6.32 -11.34 -3.97
N ASP A 78 -5.11 -10.77 -4.00
CA ASP A 78 -3.88 -11.54 -4.07
C ASP A 78 -3.64 -12.36 -2.79
N TYR A 79 -3.78 -11.71 -1.63
CA TYR A 79 -3.70 -12.35 -0.32
C TYR A 79 -4.64 -13.56 -0.21
N LEU A 80 -5.92 -13.37 -0.54
CA LEU A 80 -6.92 -14.44 -0.45
C LEU A 80 -6.66 -15.61 -1.40
N ARG A 81 -5.94 -15.39 -2.51
CA ARG A 81 -5.64 -16.42 -3.51
C ARG A 81 -4.36 -17.17 -3.21
N HIS A 82 -3.33 -16.48 -2.72
CA HIS A 82 -1.97 -17.01 -2.68
C HIS A 82 -1.35 -17.05 -1.28
N HIS A 83 -1.83 -16.22 -0.35
CA HIS A 83 -1.18 -16.00 0.95
C HIS A 83 -2.11 -16.20 2.16
N LEU A 84 -3.16 -17.01 2.00
CA LEU A 84 -4.20 -17.20 3.02
C LEU A 84 -3.70 -17.82 4.35
N LYS A 85 -2.49 -18.40 4.36
CA LYS A 85 -1.82 -18.91 5.56
C LYS A 85 -0.96 -17.87 6.28
N SER A 86 -0.66 -16.77 5.60
CA SER A 86 0.10 -15.64 6.15
C SER A 86 -0.83 -14.69 6.90
N THR A 87 -0.26 -13.91 7.82
CA THR A 87 -1.01 -12.84 8.49
C THR A 87 -1.03 -11.60 7.61
N PHE A 88 -2.23 -11.10 7.27
CA PHE A 88 -2.38 -9.87 6.49
C PHE A 88 -2.30 -8.64 7.41
N ILE A 89 -1.42 -7.70 7.06
CA ILE A 89 -1.23 -6.45 7.79
C ILE A 89 -1.31 -5.31 6.78
N TYR A 90 -2.15 -4.33 7.07
CA TYR A 90 -2.22 -3.09 6.31
C TYR A 90 -1.99 -1.91 7.25
N GLU A 91 -0.98 -1.11 6.97
CA GLU A 91 -0.63 0.09 7.73
C GLU A 91 -0.26 1.22 6.77
N ASP A 92 -0.51 2.47 7.16
CA ASP A 92 -0.14 3.59 6.29
C ASP A 92 1.38 3.81 6.28
N TYR A 93 2.02 3.63 7.44
CA TYR A 93 3.46 3.73 7.65
C TYR A 93 3.93 2.54 8.49
N LEU A 94 5.05 1.94 8.11
CA LEU A 94 5.59 0.76 8.77
C LEU A 94 6.86 1.09 9.54
N ASP A 95 6.75 1.67 10.74
CA ASP A 95 7.92 2.09 11.51
C ASP A 95 8.75 0.91 12.06
N GLU A 96 9.99 1.18 12.48
CA GLU A 96 10.91 0.16 13.02
C GLU A 96 10.36 -0.46 14.31
N THR A 97 9.64 0.30 15.13
CA THR A 97 9.05 -0.18 16.40
C THR A 97 7.92 -1.18 16.17
N LEU A 98 7.06 -0.93 15.18
CA LEU A 98 5.99 -1.80 14.76
C LEU A 98 6.59 -3.05 14.10
N TRP A 99 7.62 -2.89 13.28
CA TRP A 99 8.34 -4.03 12.70
C TRP A 99 8.88 -4.98 13.77
N GLN A 100 9.61 -4.45 14.75
CA GLN A 100 10.12 -5.23 15.88
C GLN A 100 9.00 -5.87 16.71
N THR A 101 7.88 -5.17 16.87
CA THR A 101 6.70 -5.71 17.56
C THR A 101 6.13 -6.91 16.79
N LEU A 102 5.95 -6.79 15.48
CA LEU A 102 5.44 -7.86 14.62
C LEU A 102 6.34 -9.10 14.64
N GLU A 103 7.66 -8.89 14.63
CA GLU A 103 8.64 -9.98 14.72
C GLU A 103 8.57 -10.68 16.09
N SER A 104 8.50 -9.90 17.19
CA SER A 104 8.40 -10.46 18.55
C SER A 104 7.12 -11.25 18.81
N LEU A 105 6.02 -10.94 18.11
CA LEU A 105 4.75 -11.63 18.21
C LEU A 105 4.75 -13.01 17.53
N GLY A 106 5.72 -13.27 16.64
CA GLY A 106 5.92 -14.60 16.04
C GLY A 106 4.77 -15.05 15.14
N PHE A 107 4.19 -14.14 14.35
CA PHE A 107 3.06 -14.43 13.45
C PHE A 107 3.37 -15.37 12.28
N GLY A 108 4.63 -15.79 12.11
CA GLY A 108 5.07 -16.61 10.99
C GLY A 108 5.24 -15.79 9.72
N ASP A 109 4.66 -16.27 8.62
CA ASP A 109 4.68 -15.54 7.35
C ASP A 109 3.75 -14.31 7.39
N LEU A 110 4.25 -13.17 6.93
CA LEU A 110 3.51 -11.92 6.88
C LEU A 110 3.23 -11.49 5.45
N TYR A 111 2.04 -10.98 5.21
CA TYR A 111 1.67 -10.25 3.99
C TYR A 111 1.38 -8.80 4.39
N VAL A 112 2.36 -7.93 4.17
CA VAL A 112 2.34 -6.54 4.63
C VAL A 112 2.09 -5.62 3.46
N VAL A 113 1.11 -4.75 3.59
CA VAL A 113 0.80 -3.72 2.62
C VAL A 113 0.93 -2.37 3.30
N THR A 114 1.79 -1.51 2.77
CA THR A 114 2.00 -0.16 3.28
C THR A 114 1.86 0.89 2.19
N LEU A 115 1.35 2.06 2.56
CA LEU A 115 1.24 3.17 1.61
C LEU A 115 2.60 3.80 1.36
N TYR A 116 3.39 4.05 2.40
CA TYR A 116 4.68 4.72 2.27
C TYR A 116 5.84 3.78 2.54
N GLU A 117 6.94 4.05 1.84
CA GLU A 117 8.27 3.64 2.24
C GLU A 117 8.75 4.56 3.38
N ASN A 118 9.32 3.99 4.45
CA ASN A 118 9.89 4.77 5.54
C ASN A 118 10.98 5.71 4.98
N SER A 119 10.64 6.98 4.84
CA SER A 119 11.61 8.04 4.61
C SER A 119 12.23 8.47 5.94
N HIS A 120 12.93 7.55 6.60
CA HIS A 120 13.93 7.90 7.60
C HIS A 120 15.25 7.25 7.14
N GLU A 121 16.21 8.13 6.87
CA GLU A 121 17.59 7.82 6.54
C GLU A 121 18.17 6.72 7.44
N LYS A 122 18.48 5.57 6.86
CA LYS A 122 19.81 5.01 7.04
C LYS A 122 20.51 5.17 5.70
N GLY A 123 21.41 6.15 5.65
CA GLY A 123 22.51 6.04 4.71
C GLY A 123 23.26 4.78 5.07
N GLU A 124 23.03 3.72 4.32
CA GLU A 124 23.90 2.55 4.22
C GLU A 124 23.37 1.70 3.08
N GLU A 125 24.25 1.50 2.11
CA GLU A 125 24.33 0.34 1.23
C GLU A 125 23.01 -0.22 0.72
N ARG A 126 22.81 -0.07 -0.61
CA ARG A 126 22.36 -1.17 -1.47
C ARG A 126 22.46 -2.48 -0.70
N TRP A 127 21.33 -3.12 -0.44
CA TRP A 127 21.31 -4.52 -0.04
C TRP A 127 22.23 -5.27 -1.00
N ASN A 128 23.49 -5.46 -0.59
CA ASN A 128 24.51 -6.18 -1.31
C ASN A 128 24.18 -7.66 -1.10
N LEU A 129 23.05 -8.08 -1.66
CA LEU A 129 22.83 -9.47 -2.00
C LEU A 129 23.69 -9.71 -3.24
N LYS A 130 24.98 -9.96 -3.00
CA LYS A 130 25.86 -10.60 -3.97
C LYS A 130 25.14 -11.87 -4.44
N CYS A 131 24.86 -11.92 -5.74
CA CYS A 131 24.71 -13.18 -6.46
C CYS A 131 25.96 -14.04 -6.28
#